data_AF-A0A0D7AXG8-F1
#
_entry.id   AF-A0A0D7AXG8-F1
#
_cell.length_a   1.000
_cell.length_b   1.000
_cell.length_c   1.000
_cell.angle_alpha   90.00
_cell.angle_beta   90.00
_cell.angle_gamma   90.00
#
_symmetry.space_group_name_H-M   'P 1'
#
loop_
_entity.id
_entity.type
_entity.pdbx_description
1 polymer ?
#
loop_
_entity_poly.entity_id
_entity_poly.type
_entity_poly.pdbx_seq_one_letter_code
_entity_poly.pdbx_strand_id
1 'polypeptide(L)'
;MGVLGLTPFLQKVCPSVLQHLPDRLQSLAGKRVILDGTLLTQRVHYIPISHPYRHVLGWYRIVRELQDAGVTAVCVFDGKERNIAKAKETTKRRETRKLEGARENLERDRLDRLRSLGNILHEFSTLDRTDRARVSQIFQNSLLVETPIEELFPATLPARSREETPPREAVGRAPQPPSLASEAVALPFVRPTHSPRRPLVPTSYPVRARNNEDLTDSFIALYHDYRNSIPELASIPTPSSPRATVDAPEEQDARAEYMMSKNQYQLTLDEGVLWDCFRAEGPHDDMEASLRSLYDRSSVMSESYERRTKPPTSQTYIECQQILGAMGVRCINTEGPYEAEAVAASIVLHGFGDYVGSEDMDVLVYNAPLLRNISNRTGPLTLMSAPDIHNALSLDRASFVDFCILLGTDFSQRIKHVGPMRALKFIREYGTIENIIAAQPKYPPRIAVDDYLEEVKVARSVFATLPPVPDAAKNVQVHGDEEQVMKLLADFDLERMIGFDWDASGALDGNFFGDNPTGHGDADRTTYGLYV
;
A
#
# COMPACT_ATOMS: atom_id res chain seq x y z
N MET A 1 10.36 -0.02 3.87
CA MET A 1 11.46 0.30 2.93
C MET A 1 12.77 -0.16 3.54
N GLY A 2 13.82 -0.31 2.72
CA GLY A 2 15.14 -0.78 3.17
C GLY A 2 15.27 -2.29 3.26
N VAL A 3 15.19 -2.83 4.48
CA VAL A 3 15.42 -4.26 4.77
C VAL A 3 14.13 -5.06 4.85
N LEU A 4 13.94 -6.02 3.94
CA LEU A 4 12.70 -6.80 3.84
C LEU A 4 12.47 -7.73 5.04
N GLY A 5 11.36 -7.53 5.75
CA GLY A 5 10.91 -8.44 6.81
C GLY A 5 11.69 -8.37 8.13
N LEU A 6 12.56 -7.36 8.31
CA LEU A 6 13.31 -7.16 9.54
C LEU A 6 12.39 -6.84 10.73
N THR A 7 11.42 -5.93 10.57
CA THR A 7 10.53 -5.52 11.67
C THR A 7 9.68 -6.67 12.22
N PRO A 8 8.93 -7.45 11.41
CA PRO A 8 8.19 -8.61 11.92
C PRO A 8 9.08 -9.67 12.55
N PHE A 9 10.32 -9.80 12.07
CA PHE A 9 11.31 -10.69 12.65
C PHE A 9 11.76 -10.23 14.04
N LEU A 10 12.13 -8.95 14.21
CA LEU A 10 12.53 -8.40 15.50
C LEU A 10 11.39 -8.46 16.52
N GLN A 11 10.16 -8.15 16.11
CA GLN A 11 8.95 -8.29 16.94
C GLN A 11 8.80 -9.70 17.50
N LYS A 12 9.10 -10.72 16.68
CA LYS A 12 8.96 -12.12 17.07
C LYS A 12 10.13 -12.64 17.91
N VAL A 13 11.36 -12.25 17.58
CA VAL A 13 12.58 -12.88 18.13
C VAL A 13 13.14 -12.11 19.33
N CYS A 14 13.08 -10.78 19.29
CA CYS A 14 13.64 -9.92 20.32
C CYS A 14 12.77 -8.67 20.52
N PRO A 15 11.50 -8.82 20.98
CA PRO A 15 10.57 -7.71 21.09
C PRO A 15 11.07 -6.56 21.99
N SER A 16 11.95 -6.85 22.95
CA SER A 16 12.54 -5.85 23.85
C SER A 16 13.36 -4.77 23.14
N VAL A 17 13.85 -5.02 21.91
CA VAL A 17 14.60 -4.01 21.13
C VAL A 17 13.68 -2.96 20.48
N LEU A 18 12.37 -3.20 20.48
CA LEU A 18 11.34 -2.29 20.00
C LEU A 18 10.79 -1.53 21.20
N GLN A 19 11.43 -0.42 21.53
CA GLN A 19 11.02 0.40 22.66
C GLN A 19 9.83 1.25 22.25
N HIS A 20 8.65 0.95 22.81
CA HIS A 20 7.46 1.75 22.60
C HIS A 20 7.43 2.95 23.54
N LEU A 21 7.24 4.14 22.97
CA LEU A 21 7.08 5.38 23.73
C LEU A 21 5.58 5.73 23.79
N PRO A 22 4.87 5.40 24.90
CA PRO A 22 3.43 5.60 25.00
C PRO A 22 3.06 7.10 25.04
N ASP A 23 3.90 7.93 25.66
CA ASP A 23 3.75 9.39 25.70
C ASP A 23 4.29 10.07 24.43
N ARG A 24 4.52 9.29 23.37
CA ARG A 24 5.02 9.70 22.05
C ARG A 24 6.23 10.63 22.14
N LEU A 25 6.07 11.88 21.68
CA LEU A 25 7.13 12.87 21.60
C LEU A 25 7.44 13.53 22.95
N GLN A 26 6.56 13.45 23.95
CA GLN A 26 6.75 14.12 25.24
C GLN A 26 7.99 13.61 25.98
N SER A 27 8.30 12.32 25.85
CA SER A 27 9.51 11.73 26.43
C SER A 27 10.80 12.16 25.73
N LEU A 28 10.71 12.91 24.63
CA LEU A 28 11.84 13.38 23.83
C LEU A 28 12.06 14.90 23.99
N ALA A 29 11.45 15.55 24.98
CA ALA A 29 11.65 16.98 25.23
C ALA A 29 13.14 17.35 25.31
N GLY A 30 13.53 18.41 24.58
CA GLY A 30 14.91 18.88 24.47
C GLY A 30 15.79 18.07 23.50
N LYS A 31 15.28 16.99 22.91
CA LYS A 31 15.99 16.18 21.91
C LYS A 31 15.89 16.79 20.52
N ARG A 32 16.85 16.45 19.67
CA ARG A 32 16.87 16.80 18.26
C ARG A 32 16.66 15.57 17.39
N VAL A 33 15.63 15.60 16.55
CA VAL A 33 15.31 14.53 15.62
C VAL A 33 15.65 14.97 14.20
N ILE A 34 16.40 14.13 13.48
CA ILE A 34 16.73 14.34 12.07
C ILE A 34 15.74 13.53 11.24
N LEU A 35 14.83 14.22 10.59
CA LEU A 35 13.71 13.64 9.85
C LEU A 35 14.13 13.32 8.41
N ASP A 36 13.78 12.13 7.95
CA ASP A 36 13.80 11.76 6.53
C ASP A 36 12.62 12.45 5.83
N GLY A 37 12.88 13.65 5.33
CA GLY A 37 11.91 14.53 4.70
C GLY A 37 11.34 13.96 3.41
N THR A 38 12.14 13.18 2.66
CA THR A 38 11.69 12.51 1.44
C THR A 38 10.60 11.49 1.76
N LEU A 39 10.89 10.55 2.66
CA LEU A 39 9.98 9.46 2.98
C LEU A 39 8.77 9.94 3.77
N LEU A 40 8.96 10.87 4.71
CA LEU A 40 7.84 11.47 5.44
C LEU A 40 6.92 12.27 4.50
N THR A 41 7.47 12.99 3.51
CA THR A 41 6.65 13.67 2.48
C THR A 41 5.83 12.67 1.68
N GLN A 42 6.41 11.52 1.30
CA GLN A 42 5.65 10.46 0.63
C GLN A 42 4.51 9.95 1.53
N ARG A 43 4.74 9.73 2.82
CA ARG A 43 3.68 9.33 3.76
C ARG A 43 2.57 10.35 3.86
N VAL A 44 2.90 11.63 4.02
CA VAL A 44 1.89 12.68 4.17
C VAL A 44 1.17 12.99 2.84
N HIS A 45 1.79 12.76 1.70
CA HIS A 45 1.14 12.91 0.39
C HIS A 45 0.00 11.90 0.19
N TYR A 46 0.09 10.73 0.81
CA TYR A 46 -0.89 9.65 0.66
C TYR A 46 -1.90 9.56 1.78
N ILE A 47 -1.99 10.55 2.66
CA ILE A 47 -3.01 10.58 3.70
C ILE A 47 -4.42 10.53 3.08
N PRO A 48 -5.39 9.80 3.66
CA PRO A 48 -6.79 9.80 3.21
C PRO A 48 -7.56 11.10 3.53
N ILE A 49 -6.99 12.24 3.17
CA ILE A 49 -7.66 13.54 3.18
C ILE A 49 -7.96 13.93 1.74
N SER A 50 -9.22 14.28 1.50
CA SER A 50 -9.69 14.80 0.22
C SER A 50 -9.32 16.27 0.04
N HIS A 51 -8.00 16.57 0.03
CA HIS A 51 -7.46 17.90 -0.21
C HIS A 51 -6.19 17.83 -1.07
N PRO A 52 -6.02 18.69 -2.10
CA PRO A 52 -4.82 18.68 -2.95
C PRO A 52 -3.51 18.92 -2.19
N TYR A 53 -3.53 19.83 -1.20
CA TYR A 53 -2.35 20.22 -0.39
C TYR A 53 -2.27 19.49 0.96
N ARG A 54 -2.78 18.27 1.05
CA ARG A 54 -2.76 17.47 2.29
C ARG A 54 -1.37 17.21 2.84
N HIS A 55 -0.34 17.16 2.00
CA HIS A 55 1.06 17.04 2.41
C HIS A 55 1.54 18.25 3.22
N VAL A 56 1.11 19.47 2.85
CA VAL A 56 1.40 20.70 3.59
C VAL A 56 0.76 20.63 4.97
N LEU A 57 -0.53 20.27 5.03
CA LEU A 57 -1.26 20.10 6.30
C LEU A 57 -0.63 19.00 7.18
N GLY A 58 -0.19 17.90 6.57
CA GLY A 58 0.46 16.80 7.28
C GLY A 58 1.77 17.24 7.94
N TRP A 59 2.64 17.93 7.20
CA TRP A 59 3.87 18.49 7.75
C TRP A 59 3.61 19.53 8.84
N TYR A 60 2.66 20.43 8.63
CA TYR A 60 2.27 21.41 9.64
C TYR A 60 1.95 20.74 10.98
N ARG A 61 1.16 19.67 10.98
CA ARG A 61 0.76 18.95 12.19
C ARG A 61 1.92 18.22 12.86
N ILE A 62 2.74 17.53 12.07
CA ILE A 62 3.92 16.81 12.59
C ILE A 62 4.86 17.79 13.29
N VAL A 63 5.13 18.94 12.66
CA VAL A 63 6.01 19.95 13.24
C VAL A 63 5.40 20.62 14.46
N ARG A 64 4.09 20.90 14.46
CA ARG A 64 3.40 21.40 15.68
C ARG A 64 3.55 20.44 16.84
N GLU A 65 3.31 19.15 16.62
CA GLU A 65 3.45 18.14 17.67
C GLU A 65 4.88 18.05 18.22
N LEU A 66 5.88 18.17 17.34
CA LEU A 66 7.30 18.24 17.74
C LEU A 66 7.59 19.49 18.58
N GLN A 67 7.11 20.65 18.15
CA GLN A 67 7.30 21.93 18.86
C GLN A 67 6.62 21.93 20.23
N ASP A 68 5.38 21.46 20.30
CA ASP A 68 4.59 21.36 21.54
C ASP A 68 5.26 20.40 22.54
N ALA A 69 5.93 19.35 22.05
CA ALA A 69 6.72 18.43 22.86
C ALA A 69 8.14 18.95 23.18
N GLY A 70 8.53 20.14 22.71
CA GLY A 70 9.86 20.71 22.93
C GLY A 70 10.97 19.95 22.18
N VAL A 71 10.65 19.29 21.07
CA VAL A 71 11.57 18.54 20.21
C VAL A 71 12.04 19.42 19.05
N THR A 72 13.34 19.51 18.82
CA THR A 72 13.89 20.22 17.66
C THR A 72 13.96 19.31 16.45
N ALA A 73 13.55 19.78 15.28
CA ALA A 73 13.56 19.00 14.05
C ALA A 73 14.50 19.60 12.99
N VAL A 74 15.17 18.74 12.23
CA VAL A 74 15.87 19.08 10.99
C VAL A 74 15.42 18.07 9.93
N CYS A 75 15.01 18.53 8.76
CA CYS A 75 14.58 17.64 7.67
C CYS A 75 15.68 17.47 6.64
N VAL A 76 15.93 16.24 6.22
CA VAL A 76 16.85 15.90 5.11
C VAL A 76 16.02 15.41 3.94
N PHE A 77 16.27 15.93 2.75
CA PHE A 77 15.61 15.56 1.50
C PHE A 77 16.62 15.03 0.50
N ASP A 78 16.18 14.14 -0.37
CA ASP A 78 16.98 13.59 -1.46
C ASP A 78 17.47 14.70 -2.39
N GLY A 79 18.74 14.61 -2.76
CA GLY A 79 19.37 15.44 -3.77
C GLY A 79 18.97 15.07 -5.20
N LYS A 80 19.58 15.78 -6.16
CA LYS A 80 19.35 15.55 -7.59
C LYS A 80 20.11 14.35 -8.13
N GLU A 81 21.23 14.01 -7.51
CA GLU A 81 22.08 12.89 -7.92
C GLU A 81 21.56 11.58 -7.33
N ARG A 82 21.58 10.52 -8.12
CA ARG A 82 21.10 9.19 -7.71
C ARG A 82 22.25 8.23 -7.56
N ASN A 83 22.18 7.38 -6.55
CA ASN A 83 23.16 6.31 -6.38
C ASN A 83 23.04 5.29 -7.53
N ILE A 84 24.14 5.10 -8.28
CA ILE A 84 24.21 4.14 -9.38
C ILE A 84 23.93 2.72 -8.88
N ALA A 85 24.28 2.40 -7.63
CA ALA A 85 23.99 1.11 -7.01
C ALA A 85 22.47 0.82 -6.90
N LYS A 86 21.61 1.86 -6.83
CA LYS A 86 20.14 1.72 -6.82
C LYS A 86 19.52 1.71 -8.23
N ALA A 87 20.31 1.72 -9.32
CA ALA A 87 19.79 1.80 -10.68
C ALA A 87 18.90 0.59 -11.06
N LYS A 88 19.26 -0.61 -10.60
CA LYS A 88 18.46 -1.83 -10.80
C LYS A 88 17.09 -1.70 -10.12
N GLU A 89 17.07 -1.34 -8.84
CA GLU A 89 15.84 -1.15 -8.07
C GLU A 89 14.98 -0.01 -8.65
N THR A 90 15.62 1.07 -9.13
CA THR A 90 14.91 2.18 -9.81
C THR A 90 14.21 1.72 -11.09
N THR A 91 14.88 0.90 -11.90
CA THR A 91 14.30 0.33 -13.13
C THR A 91 13.10 -0.57 -12.81
N LYS A 92 13.25 -1.45 -11.81
CA LYS A 92 12.17 -2.32 -11.33
C LYS A 92 10.97 -1.53 -10.80
N ARG A 93 11.19 -0.45 -10.04
CA ARG A 93 10.11 0.46 -9.59
C ARG A 93 9.43 1.15 -10.77
N ARG A 94 10.17 1.51 -11.82
CA ARG A 94 9.60 2.10 -13.05
C ARG A 94 8.71 1.11 -13.81
N GLU A 95 9.13 -0.14 -13.95
CA GLU A 95 8.33 -1.20 -14.57
C GLU A 95 7.07 -1.50 -13.75
N THR A 96 7.21 -1.59 -12.43
CA THR A 96 6.09 -1.75 -11.50
C THR A 96 5.06 -0.62 -11.68
N ARG A 97 5.52 0.64 -11.76
CA ARG A 97 4.63 1.80 -11.99
C ARG A 97 3.92 1.77 -13.34
N LYS A 98 4.58 1.27 -14.40
CA LYS A 98 3.92 1.11 -15.70
C LYS A 98 2.79 0.08 -15.62
N LEU A 99 3.03 -1.04 -14.94
CA LEU A 99 2.03 -2.07 -14.70
C LEU A 99 0.88 -1.55 -13.83
N GLU A 100 1.18 -0.80 -12.76
CA GLU A 100 0.17 -0.15 -11.93
C GLU A 100 -0.68 0.86 -12.71
N GLY A 101 -0.07 1.64 -13.61
CA GLY A 101 -0.79 2.55 -14.51
C GLY A 101 -1.74 1.83 -15.46
N ALA A 102 -1.32 0.69 -16.01
CA ALA A 102 -2.21 -0.13 -16.83
C ALA A 102 -3.38 -0.71 -16.01
N ARG A 103 -3.10 -1.18 -14.78
CA ARG A 103 -4.12 -1.69 -13.85
C ARG A 103 -5.10 -0.62 -13.41
N GLU A 104 -4.63 0.59 -13.18
CA GLU A 104 -5.49 1.75 -12.87
C GLU A 104 -6.50 2.01 -13.99
N ASN A 105 -6.04 2.02 -15.25
CA ASN A 105 -6.91 2.26 -16.39
C ASN A 105 -8.01 1.20 -16.48
N LEU A 106 -7.64 -0.09 -16.39
CA LEU A 106 -8.60 -1.20 -16.40
C LEU A 106 -9.66 -1.07 -15.29
N GLU A 107 -9.25 -0.69 -14.08
CA GLU A 107 -10.18 -0.54 -12.95
C GLU A 107 -11.08 0.68 -13.12
N ARG A 108 -10.54 1.80 -13.63
CA ARG A 108 -11.30 3.00 -13.91
C ARG A 108 -12.37 2.75 -14.97
N ASP A 109 -12.00 2.05 -16.04
CA ASP A 109 -12.93 1.70 -17.12
C ASP A 109 -14.05 0.77 -16.61
N ARG A 110 -13.72 -0.19 -15.73
CA ARG A 110 -14.73 -0.99 -15.02
C ARG A 110 -15.65 -0.10 -14.19
N LEU A 111 -15.09 0.77 -13.36
CA LEU A 111 -15.89 1.60 -12.45
C LEU A 111 -16.85 2.53 -13.22
N ASP A 112 -16.39 3.12 -14.32
CA ASP A 112 -17.22 3.96 -15.19
C ASP A 112 -18.31 3.15 -15.90
N ARG A 113 -18.01 1.92 -16.31
CA ARG A 113 -18.99 0.99 -16.89
C ARG A 113 -20.05 0.57 -15.86
N LEU A 114 -19.66 0.21 -14.64
CA LEU A 114 -20.58 -0.12 -13.54
C LEU A 114 -21.44 1.08 -13.13
N ARG A 115 -20.87 2.28 -13.09
CA ARG A 115 -21.62 3.52 -12.83
C ARG A 115 -22.68 3.76 -13.91
N SER A 116 -22.29 3.62 -15.17
CA SER A 116 -23.18 3.79 -16.32
C SER A 116 -24.31 2.75 -16.29
N LEU A 117 -23.97 1.49 -16.00
CA LEU A 117 -24.94 0.41 -15.84
C LEU A 117 -25.94 0.72 -14.71
N GLY A 118 -25.49 1.24 -13.58
CA GLY A 118 -26.37 1.65 -12.47
C GLY A 118 -27.37 2.74 -12.87
N ASN A 119 -26.90 3.73 -13.65
CA ASN A 119 -27.78 4.79 -14.17
C ASN A 119 -28.84 4.23 -15.13
N ILE A 120 -28.45 3.33 -16.03
CA ILE A 120 -29.36 2.71 -17.00
C ILE A 120 -30.36 1.78 -16.30
N LEU A 121 -29.93 0.99 -15.31
CA LEU A 121 -30.85 0.17 -14.51
C LEU A 121 -31.86 1.03 -13.75
N HIS A 122 -31.44 2.17 -13.22
CA HIS A 122 -32.36 3.11 -12.58
C HIS A 122 -33.40 3.62 -13.58
N GLU A 123 -32.99 4.08 -14.77
CA GLU A 123 -33.90 4.51 -15.83
C GLU A 123 -34.86 3.37 -16.24
N PHE A 124 -34.34 2.15 -16.42
CA PHE A 124 -35.12 0.94 -16.72
C PHE A 124 -36.16 0.63 -15.62
N SER A 125 -35.81 0.81 -14.34
CA SER A 125 -36.74 0.59 -13.22
C SER A 125 -37.91 1.58 -13.22
N THR A 126 -37.79 2.74 -13.88
CA THR A 126 -38.89 3.71 -14.00
C THR A 126 -39.88 3.37 -15.12
N LEU A 127 -39.52 2.47 -16.04
CA LEU A 127 -40.40 2.04 -17.13
C LEU A 127 -41.55 1.18 -16.61
N ASP A 128 -42.63 1.12 -17.40
CA ASP A 128 -43.73 0.20 -17.13
C ASP A 128 -43.33 -1.25 -17.43
N ARG A 129 -44.16 -2.21 -16.98
CA ARG A 129 -43.86 -3.64 -17.13
C ARG A 129 -43.73 -4.09 -18.59
N THR A 130 -44.50 -3.47 -19.48
CA THR A 130 -44.52 -3.81 -20.90
C THR A 130 -43.26 -3.37 -21.62
N ASP A 131 -42.80 -2.15 -21.34
CA ASP A 131 -41.59 -1.60 -21.92
C ASP A 131 -40.34 -2.26 -21.35
N ARG A 132 -40.33 -2.60 -20.05
CA ARG A 132 -39.25 -3.44 -19.47
C ARG A 132 -39.12 -4.79 -20.15
N ALA A 133 -40.24 -5.46 -20.41
CA ALA A 133 -40.25 -6.76 -21.11
C ALA A 133 -39.72 -6.63 -22.55
N ARG A 134 -40.09 -5.55 -23.26
CA ARG A 134 -39.59 -5.26 -24.62
C ARG A 134 -38.08 -5.02 -24.63
N VAL A 135 -37.58 -4.14 -23.76
CA VAL A 135 -36.14 -3.85 -23.65
C VAL A 135 -35.35 -5.12 -23.32
N SER A 136 -35.83 -5.92 -22.35
CA SER A 136 -35.19 -7.19 -21.98
C SER A 136 -35.14 -8.17 -23.15
N GLN A 137 -36.24 -8.31 -23.90
CA GLN A 137 -36.32 -9.22 -25.03
C GLN A 137 -35.42 -8.79 -26.19
N ILE A 138 -35.38 -7.49 -26.52
CA ILE A 138 -34.50 -6.97 -27.58
C ILE A 138 -33.03 -7.17 -27.17
N PHE A 139 -32.68 -6.82 -25.94
CA PHE A 139 -31.33 -7.02 -25.40
C PHE A 139 -30.90 -8.49 -25.48
N GLN A 140 -31.72 -9.41 -24.96
CA GLN A 140 -31.42 -10.84 -24.98
C GLN A 140 -31.24 -11.37 -26.41
N ASN A 141 -32.15 -11.01 -27.33
CA ASN A 141 -32.08 -11.45 -28.72
C ASN A 141 -30.81 -10.96 -29.43
N SER A 142 -30.37 -9.73 -29.14
CA SER A 142 -29.13 -9.17 -29.70
C SER A 142 -27.89 -9.92 -29.24
N LEU A 143 -27.91 -10.55 -28.06
CA LEU A 143 -26.76 -11.24 -27.46
C LEU A 143 -26.75 -12.76 -27.68
N LEU A 144 -27.74 -13.33 -28.38
CA LEU A 144 -27.83 -14.78 -28.62
C LEU A 144 -26.72 -15.34 -29.53
N VAL A 145 -26.12 -14.50 -30.37
CA VAL A 145 -25.09 -14.89 -31.34
C VAL A 145 -23.68 -14.76 -30.76
N GLU A 146 -23.54 -14.15 -29.60
CA GLU A 146 -22.25 -13.88 -29.00
C GLU A 146 -21.71 -15.07 -28.18
N THR A 147 -20.41 -15.32 -28.30
CA THR A 147 -19.75 -16.43 -27.59
C THR A 147 -19.98 -16.33 -26.07
N PRO A 148 -20.13 -17.46 -25.36
CA PRO A 148 -20.24 -17.47 -23.91
C PRO A 148 -19.06 -16.73 -23.25
N ILE A 149 -19.33 -16.00 -22.17
CA ILE A 149 -18.31 -15.24 -21.43
C ILE A 149 -17.20 -16.18 -20.92
N GLU A 150 -17.57 -17.41 -20.54
CA GLU A 150 -16.65 -18.46 -20.09
C GLU A 150 -15.57 -18.83 -21.13
N GLU A 151 -15.89 -18.74 -22.43
CA GLU A 151 -14.96 -19.06 -23.52
C GLU A 151 -14.00 -17.92 -23.87
N LEU A 152 -14.23 -16.71 -23.33
CA LEU A 152 -13.36 -15.55 -23.55
C LEU A 152 -12.14 -15.55 -22.62
N PHE A 153 -12.13 -16.37 -21.56
CA PHE A 153 -11.03 -16.43 -20.61
C PHE A 153 -9.98 -17.48 -21.01
N PRO A 154 -8.66 -17.19 -20.85
CA PRO A 154 -7.61 -18.15 -21.16
C PRO A 154 -7.67 -19.38 -20.24
N ALA A 155 -7.51 -20.57 -20.83
CA ALA A 155 -7.72 -21.88 -20.18
C ALA A 155 -6.72 -22.27 -19.07
N THR A 156 -5.71 -21.45 -18.77
CA THR A 156 -4.54 -21.80 -17.92
C THR A 156 -4.57 -21.25 -16.50
N LEU A 157 -5.72 -20.80 -15.97
CA LEU A 157 -5.82 -20.23 -14.61
C LEU A 157 -6.50 -21.18 -13.61
N PRO A 158 -6.14 -21.12 -12.31
CA PRO A 158 -6.57 -22.12 -11.33
C PRO A 158 -8.08 -22.12 -11.19
N ALA A 159 -8.67 -23.28 -11.47
CA ALA A 159 -10.09 -23.53 -11.35
C ALA A 159 -10.62 -23.08 -9.97
N ARG A 160 -11.85 -22.54 -9.96
CA ARG A 160 -12.68 -22.40 -8.75
C ARG A 160 -12.45 -23.64 -7.88
N SER A 161 -11.87 -23.48 -6.70
CA SER A 161 -12.07 -24.44 -5.62
C SER A 161 -13.55 -24.38 -5.25
N ARG A 162 -14.38 -25.17 -5.95
CA ARG A 162 -15.71 -25.53 -5.47
C ARG A 162 -15.49 -26.25 -4.15
N GLU A 163 -15.81 -25.60 -3.04
CA GLU A 163 -16.02 -26.31 -1.78
C GLU A 163 -17.20 -27.26 -1.99
N GLU A 164 -16.89 -28.53 -2.26
CA GLU A 164 -17.86 -29.60 -2.18
C GLU A 164 -18.33 -29.68 -0.73
N THR A 165 -19.63 -29.47 -0.53
CA THR A 165 -20.29 -29.68 0.76
C THR A 165 -20.21 -31.16 1.10
N PRO A 166 -19.61 -31.56 2.24
CA PRO A 166 -19.55 -32.97 2.60
C PRO A 166 -20.96 -33.46 3.01
N PRO A 167 -21.28 -34.75 2.77
CA PRO A 167 -22.61 -35.28 3.00
C PRO A 167 -22.93 -35.35 4.50
N ARG A 168 -24.18 -35.01 4.84
CA ARG A 168 -24.74 -35.09 6.20
C ARG A 168 -24.71 -36.51 6.72
N GLU A 169 -23.80 -36.81 7.65
CA GLU A 169 -23.95 -37.95 8.56
C GLU A 169 -24.89 -37.59 9.72
N ALA A 170 -25.82 -38.51 9.98
CA ALA A 170 -26.80 -38.42 11.04
C ALA A 170 -26.13 -38.69 12.41
N VAL A 171 -26.13 -37.69 13.29
CA VAL A 171 -25.73 -37.88 14.69
C VAL A 171 -26.78 -37.28 15.62
N GLY A 172 -27.40 -38.17 16.39
CA GLY A 172 -27.59 -38.03 17.84
C GLY A 172 -28.31 -36.79 18.37
N ARG A 173 -29.60 -36.97 18.66
CA ARG A 173 -30.43 -36.09 19.50
C ARG A 173 -29.75 -35.83 20.86
N ALA A 174 -29.46 -34.57 21.19
CA ALA A 174 -29.08 -34.13 22.53
C ALA A 174 -30.06 -33.05 23.05
N PRO A 175 -30.24 -32.93 24.38
CA PRO A 175 -31.49 -32.48 24.99
C PRO A 175 -31.59 -30.96 25.12
N GLN A 176 -32.83 -30.44 25.09
CA GLN A 176 -33.13 -29.03 25.34
C GLN A 176 -32.85 -28.65 26.81
N PRO A 177 -32.20 -27.50 27.07
CA PRO A 177 -32.20 -26.89 28.40
C PRO A 177 -33.46 -26.03 28.65
N PRO A 178 -33.84 -25.80 29.92
CA PRO A 178 -35.17 -25.38 30.30
C PRO A 178 -35.44 -23.89 30.07
N SER A 179 -36.71 -23.59 29.85
CA SER A 179 -37.30 -22.26 29.85
C SER A 179 -37.16 -21.62 31.24
N LEU A 180 -36.56 -20.44 31.29
CA LEU A 180 -36.67 -19.50 32.40
C LEU A 180 -37.05 -18.14 31.83
N ALA A 181 -38.27 -17.72 32.17
CA ALA A 181 -38.75 -16.36 31.98
C ALA A 181 -38.13 -15.44 33.05
N SER A 182 -37.59 -14.29 32.63
CA SER A 182 -37.46 -13.12 33.51
C SER A 182 -37.21 -11.85 32.69
N GLU A 183 -38.24 -11.02 32.70
CA GLU A 183 -38.22 -9.55 32.85
C GLU A 183 -37.24 -8.72 32.01
N ALA A 184 -37.83 -8.04 31.03
CA ALA A 184 -37.25 -6.92 30.31
C ALA A 184 -37.05 -5.72 31.26
N VAL A 185 -35.80 -5.29 31.42
CA VAL A 185 -35.44 -3.94 31.87
C VAL A 185 -34.66 -3.28 30.74
N ALA A 186 -35.27 -2.27 30.14
CA ALA A 186 -34.70 -1.46 29.08
C ALA A 186 -33.60 -0.54 29.63
N LEU A 187 -32.41 -0.59 29.04
CA LEU A 187 -31.41 0.49 29.12
C LEU A 187 -31.13 1.03 27.71
N PRO A 188 -30.94 2.35 27.55
CA PRO A 188 -30.93 2.99 26.24
C PRO A 188 -29.65 2.67 25.48
N PHE A 189 -29.80 2.02 24.33
CA PHE A 189 -28.73 1.80 23.36
C PHE A 189 -28.40 3.12 22.67
N VAL A 190 -27.24 3.70 22.99
CA VAL A 190 -26.67 4.84 22.28
C VAL A 190 -26.26 4.37 20.88
N ARG A 191 -26.89 4.95 19.85
CA ARG A 191 -26.60 4.68 18.44
C ARG A 191 -25.13 5.00 18.13
N PRO A 192 -24.38 4.11 17.47
CA PRO A 192 -23.18 4.51 16.75
C PRO A 192 -23.63 5.47 15.64
N THR A 193 -23.06 6.67 15.65
CA THR A 193 -23.28 7.70 14.62
C THR A 193 -22.86 7.14 13.26
N HIS A 194 -23.84 6.99 12.38
CA HIS A 194 -23.63 6.65 10.98
C HIS A 194 -22.63 7.62 10.34
N SER A 195 -21.57 7.08 9.77
CA SER A 195 -20.82 7.70 8.67
C SER A 195 -21.82 8.21 7.62
N PRO A 196 -21.61 9.39 7.00
CA PRO A 196 -22.60 9.98 6.12
C PRO A 196 -22.89 9.03 4.96
N ARG A 197 -24.14 8.57 4.87
CA ARG A 197 -24.70 7.92 3.69
C ARG A 197 -24.48 8.87 2.52
N ARG A 198 -23.53 8.56 1.65
CA ARG A 198 -23.41 9.25 0.36
C ARG A 198 -24.54 8.69 -0.52
N PRO A 199 -25.60 9.44 -0.80
CA PRO A 199 -26.62 8.95 -1.69
C PRO A 199 -26.08 9.04 -3.11
N LEU A 200 -26.46 8.09 -3.97
CA LEU A 200 -26.40 8.26 -5.41
C LEU A 200 -27.41 9.37 -5.77
N VAL A 201 -27.08 10.63 -5.51
CA VAL A 201 -27.93 11.76 -5.91
C VAL A 201 -27.46 12.24 -7.29
N PRO A 202 -28.38 12.37 -8.27
CA PRO A 202 -28.06 12.94 -9.56
C PRO A 202 -27.81 14.44 -9.43
N THR A 203 -26.77 14.94 -10.10
CA THR A 203 -26.72 16.36 -10.48
C THR A 203 -27.83 16.62 -11.50
N SER A 204 -28.69 17.57 -11.18
CA SER A 204 -29.97 17.90 -11.82
C SER A 204 -29.88 18.37 -13.28
N TYR A 205 -30.73 17.81 -14.15
CA TYR A 205 -31.70 18.42 -15.12
C TYR A 205 -31.96 17.45 -16.30
N PRO A 206 -33.18 17.44 -16.89
CA PRO A 206 -33.76 16.26 -17.51
C PRO A 206 -33.15 15.98 -18.88
N VAL A 207 -32.55 14.80 -19.03
CA VAL A 207 -32.34 14.21 -20.35
C VAL A 207 -33.71 13.75 -20.83
N ARG A 208 -34.10 14.17 -22.04
CA ARG A 208 -35.32 13.72 -22.74
C ARG A 208 -35.50 12.22 -22.57
N ALA A 209 -36.74 11.77 -22.38
CA ALA A 209 -37.12 10.36 -22.38
C ALA A 209 -36.42 9.65 -23.55
N ARG A 210 -35.44 8.80 -23.23
CA ARG A 210 -34.81 7.91 -24.19
C ARG A 210 -35.88 6.96 -24.70
N ASN A 211 -35.92 6.71 -26.00
CA ASN A 211 -36.80 5.67 -26.52
C ASN A 211 -36.29 4.30 -26.03
N ASN A 212 -37.15 3.29 -25.97
CA ASN A 212 -36.78 1.92 -25.55
C ASN A 212 -35.56 1.36 -26.34
N GLU A 213 -35.38 1.79 -27.59
CA GLU A 213 -34.24 1.46 -28.45
C GLU A 213 -32.92 2.04 -27.89
N ASP A 214 -32.91 3.32 -27.47
CA ASP A 214 -31.72 3.98 -26.93
C ASP A 214 -31.23 3.32 -25.62
N LEU A 215 -32.16 2.85 -24.78
CA LEU A 215 -31.85 2.11 -23.55
C LEU A 215 -31.22 0.75 -23.88
N THR A 216 -31.77 0.06 -24.87
CA THR A 216 -31.26 -1.25 -25.30
C THR A 216 -29.86 -1.13 -25.89
N ASP A 217 -29.65 -0.15 -26.76
CA ASP A 217 -28.33 0.14 -27.35
C ASP A 217 -27.30 0.49 -26.26
N SER A 218 -27.73 1.20 -25.21
CA SER A 218 -26.85 1.51 -24.08
C SER A 218 -26.43 0.26 -23.30
N PHE A 219 -27.34 -0.70 -23.05
CA PHE A 219 -26.97 -1.97 -22.43
C PHE A 219 -26.02 -2.79 -23.31
N ILE A 220 -26.28 -2.85 -24.62
CA ILE A 220 -25.44 -3.57 -25.59
C ILE A 220 -24.04 -2.97 -25.65
N ALA A 221 -23.93 -1.64 -25.69
CA ALA A 221 -22.65 -0.94 -25.68
C ALA A 221 -21.81 -1.30 -24.45
N LEU A 222 -22.40 -1.22 -23.24
CA LEU A 222 -21.69 -1.58 -22.01
C LEU A 222 -21.28 -3.06 -21.97
N TYR A 223 -22.10 -3.95 -22.51
CA TYR A 223 -21.74 -5.37 -22.62
C TYR A 223 -20.54 -5.60 -23.56
N HIS A 224 -20.51 -4.92 -24.71
CA HIS A 224 -19.36 -4.97 -25.60
C HIS A 224 -18.10 -4.36 -24.96
N ASP A 225 -18.24 -3.25 -24.23
CA ASP A 225 -17.13 -2.65 -23.48
C ASP A 225 -16.55 -3.63 -22.43
N TYR A 226 -17.42 -4.38 -21.74
CA TYR A 226 -16.98 -5.45 -20.85
C TYR A 226 -16.21 -6.54 -21.62
N ARG A 227 -16.76 -7.04 -22.73
CA ARG A 227 -16.10 -8.09 -23.53
C ARG A 227 -14.74 -7.65 -24.07
N ASN A 228 -14.63 -6.40 -24.53
CA ASN A 228 -13.37 -5.85 -25.05
C ASN A 228 -12.31 -5.70 -23.96
N SER A 229 -12.69 -5.60 -22.69
CA SER A 229 -11.74 -5.60 -21.56
C SER A 229 -11.11 -6.98 -21.27
N ILE A 230 -11.64 -8.08 -21.84
CA ILE A 230 -11.18 -9.46 -21.57
C ILE A 230 -9.94 -9.85 -22.43
N PRO A 231 -9.81 -9.47 -23.72
CA PRO A 231 -8.58 -9.70 -24.49
C PRO A 231 -7.36 -8.90 -24.01
N GLU A 232 -7.56 -7.70 -23.45
CA GLU A 232 -6.49 -6.88 -22.85
C GLU A 232 -5.80 -7.57 -21.64
N LEU A 233 -6.39 -8.67 -21.18
CA LEU A 233 -5.87 -9.48 -20.09
C LEU A 233 -4.68 -10.37 -20.46
N ALA A 234 -4.48 -10.67 -21.75
CA ALA A 234 -3.55 -11.69 -22.21
C ALA A 234 -2.25 -11.15 -22.86
N SER A 235 -2.11 -9.84 -23.09
CA SER A 235 -1.02 -9.30 -23.92
C SER A 235 0.04 -8.50 -23.16
N ILE A 236 1.12 -9.16 -22.73
CA ILE A 236 2.49 -8.62 -22.71
C ILE A 236 3.42 -9.73 -23.27
N PRO A 237 4.31 -9.42 -24.24
CA PRO A 237 5.44 -10.30 -24.57
C PRO A 237 6.40 -10.39 -23.37
N THR A 238 6.75 -11.59 -22.94
CA THR A 238 7.84 -11.85 -21.99
C THR A 238 9.13 -11.16 -22.45
N PRO A 239 9.88 -10.48 -21.56
CA PRO A 239 11.23 -10.04 -21.90
C PRO A 239 12.08 -11.27 -22.21
N SER A 240 12.69 -11.28 -23.39
CA SER A 240 13.60 -12.33 -23.84
C SER A 240 14.76 -12.47 -22.85
N SER A 241 14.75 -13.52 -22.03
CA SER A 241 15.97 -13.98 -21.37
C SER A 241 16.89 -14.61 -22.43
N PRO A 242 18.19 -14.30 -22.46
CA PRO A 242 19.11 -14.96 -23.38
C PRO A 242 19.33 -16.41 -22.95
N ARG A 243 19.11 -17.31 -23.91
CA ARG A 243 19.48 -18.75 -23.98
C ARG A 243 20.24 -19.33 -22.78
N ALA A 244 19.66 -20.37 -22.18
CA ALA A 244 20.41 -21.53 -21.70
C ALA A 244 19.54 -22.79 -21.85
N THR A 245 20.21 -23.89 -22.14
CA THR A 245 19.70 -25.15 -22.69
C THR A 245 19.41 -26.22 -21.63
N VAL A 246 18.49 -27.13 -21.98
CA VAL A 246 18.28 -28.54 -21.54
C VAL A 246 17.48 -28.82 -20.25
N ASP A 247 16.28 -29.40 -20.47
CA ASP A 247 15.46 -30.34 -19.69
C ASP A 247 15.26 -30.14 -18.16
N ALA A 248 14.11 -29.55 -17.78
CA ALA A 248 13.39 -29.87 -16.55
C ALA A 248 11.88 -29.57 -16.68
N PRO A 249 10.96 -30.43 -16.20
CA PRO A 249 9.50 -30.25 -16.32
C PRO A 249 8.92 -29.28 -15.26
N GLU A 250 9.63 -28.17 -14.98
CA GLU A 250 9.20 -27.14 -14.02
C GLU A 250 9.02 -25.74 -14.67
N GLU A 251 8.86 -25.68 -16.00
CA GLU A 251 8.53 -24.46 -16.75
C GLU A 251 7.04 -24.05 -16.68
N GLN A 252 6.25 -24.60 -15.75
CA GLN A 252 4.90 -24.09 -15.45
C GLN A 252 4.89 -22.91 -14.45
N ASP A 253 6.04 -22.61 -13.83
CA ASP A 253 6.16 -21.54 -12.83
C ASP A 253 6.79 -20.25 -13.39
N ALA A 254 7.04 -20.20 -14.71
CA ALA A 254 7.29 -18.96 -15.44
C ALA A 254 5.97 -18.17 -15.54
N ARG A 255 5.56 -17.58 -14.41
CA ARG A 255 4.36 -16.75 -14.28
C ARG A 255 4.30 -15.77 -15.43
N ALA A 256 3.32 -15.95 -16.32
CA ALA A 256 2.83 -14.86 -17.15
C ALA A 256 2.55 -13.68 -16.22
N GLU A 257 3.32 -12.59 -16.34
CA GLU A 257 3.03 -11.34 -15.67
C GLU A 257 1.72 -10.80 -16.26
N TYR A 258 0.62 -11.20 -15.63
CA TYR A 258 -0.71 -10.82 -16.05
C TYR A 258 -0.91 -9.31 -15.85
N MET A 259 -1.55 -8.67 -16.82
CA MET A 259 -1.88 -7.24 -16.77
C MET A 259 -2.68 -6.89 -15.51
N MET A 260 -3.59 -7.75 -15.06
CA MET A 260 -4.38 -7.55 -13.83
C MET A 260 -3.80 -8.23 -12.59
N SER A 261 -4.16 -7.71 -11.42
CA SER A 261 -3.99 -8.45 -10.17
C SER A 261 -4.99 -9.62 -10.04
N LYS A 262 -4.74 -10.55 -9.11
CA LYS A 262 -5.68 -11.65 -8.80
C LYS A 262 -7.08 -11.12 -8.43
N ASN A 263 -7.13 -10.00 -7.72
CA ASN A 263 -8.39 -9.43 -7.25
C ASN A 263 -9.10 -8.61 -8.33
N GLN A 264 -8.36 -7.92 -9.20
CA GLN A 264 -8.94 -7.34 -10.42
C GLN A 264 -9.51 -8.42 -11.34
N TYR A 265 -8.84 -9.56 -11.45
CA TYR A 265 -9.37 -10.72 -12.19
C TYR A 265 -10.66 -11.25 -11.59
N GLN A 266 -10.71 -11.42 -10.26
CA GLN A 266 -11.94 -11.82 -9.60
C GLN A 266 -13.09 -10.83 -9.84
N LEU A 267 -12.82 -9.52 -9.81
CA LEU A 267 -13.82 -8.51 -10.12
C LEU A 267 -14.31 -8.58 -11.58
N THR A 268 -13.43 -8.87 -12.55
CA THR A 268 -13.84 -9.11 -13.95
C THR A 268 -14.74 -10.35 -14.08
N LEU A 269 -14.46 -11.41 -13.32
CA LEU A 269 -15.32 -12.60 -13.27
C LEU A 269 -16.69 -12.29 -12.64
N ASP A 270 -16.69 -11.56 -11.53
CA ASP A 270 -17.92 -11.17 -10.82
C ASP A 270 -18.79 -10.25 -11.71
N GLU A 271 -18.17 -9.36 -12.48
CA GLU A 271 -18.86 -8.57 -13.52
C GLU A 271 -19.44 -9.46 -14.63
N GLY A 272 -18.71 -10.51 -15.03
CA GLY A 272 -19.19 -11.50 -16.01
C GLY A 272 -20.44 -12.23 -15.54
N VAL A 273 -20.48 -12.64 -14.27
CA VAL A 273 -21.67 -13.28 -13.68
C VAL A 273 -22.88 -12.35 -13.75
N LEU A 274 -22.70 -11.05 -13.49
CA LEU A 274 -23.77 -10.06 -13.61
C LEU A 274 -24.28 -9.97 -15.06
N TRP A 275 -23.39 -9.94 -16.04
CA TRP A 275 -23.75 -9.92 -17.45
C TRP A 275 -24.44 -11.22 -17.91
N ASP A 276 -24.00 -12.39 -17.44
CA ASP A 276 -24.66 -13.67 -17.75
C ASP A 276 -26.07 -13.73 -17.16
N CYS A 277 -26.28 -13.19 -15.96
CA CYS A 277 -27.63 -13.02 -15.40
C CYS A 277 -28.50 -12.13 -16.29
N PHE A 278 -27.99 -10.98 -16.78
CA PHE A 278 -28.75 -10.14 -17.71
C PHE A 278 -29.09 -10.85 -19.02
N ARG A 279 -28.19 -11.70 -19.53
CA ARG A 279 -28.45 -12.51 -20.74
C ARG A 279 -29.53 -13.56 -20.48
N ALA A 280 -29.52 -14.22 -19.33
CA ALA A 280 -30.45 -15.31 -19.03
C ALA A 280 -31.86 -14.81 -18.66
N GLU A 281 -31.95 -13.80 -17.79
CA GLU A 281 -33.21 -13.40 -17.14
C GLU A 281 -33.69 -12.00 -17.56
N GLY A 282 -32.84 -11.23 -18.24
CA GLY A 282 -33.09 -9.82 -18.55
C GLY A 282 -32.77 -8.91 -17.36
N PRO A 283 -32.60 -7.59 -17.59
CA PRO A 283 -32.44 -6.62 -16.50
C PRO A 283 -33.65 -6.63 -15.55
N HIS A 284 -33.42 -6.73 -14.24
CA HIS A 284 -34.48 -6.66 -13.23
C HIS A 284 -33.96 -6.13 -11.88
N ASP A 285 -34.90 -5.72 -11.01
CA ASP A 285 -34.62 -4.92 -9.82
C ASP A 285 -33.72 -5.63 -8.77
N ASP A 286 -33.81 -6.96 -8.63
CA ASP A 286 -33.01 -7.74 -7.68
C ASP A 286 -31.48 -7.71 -7.97
N MET A 287 -31.09 -7.32 -9.19
CA MET A 287 -29.68 -7.21 -9.57
C MET A 287 -29.01 -5.92 -9.09
N GLU A 288 -29.78 -4.92 -8.64
CA GLU A 288 -29.24 -3.65 -8.14
C GLU A 288 -28.32 -3.86 -6.92
N ALA A 289 -28.64 -4.83 -6.06
CA ALA A 289 -27.83 -5.18 -4.90
C ALA A 289 -26.46 -5.78 -5.31
N SER A 290 -26.45 -6.69 -6.30
CA SER A 290 -25.24 -7.31 -6.84
C SER A 290 -24.36 -6.27 -7.54
N LEU A 291 -24.96 -5.40 -8.37
CA LEU A 291 -24.25 -4.30 -9.01
C LEU A 291 -23.62 -3.36 -7.99
N ARG A 292 -24.37 -2.98 -6.95
CA ARG A 292 -23.86 -2.08 -5.91
C ARG A 292 -22.68 -2.70 -5.16
N SER A 293 -22.77 -3.98 -4.81
CA SER A 293 -21.66 -4.69 -4.15
C SER A 293 -20.41 -4.71 -5.03
N LEU A 294 -20.56 -4.97 -6.33
CA LEU A 294 -19.46 -4.95 -7.29
C LEU A 294 -18.87 -3.54 -7.49
N TYR A 295 -19.74 -2.53 -7.59
CA TYR A 295 -19.35 -1.12 -7.68
C TYR A 295 -18.54 -0.67 -6.46
N ASP A 296 -19.00 -0.97 -5.25
CA ASP A 296 -18.29 -0.58 -4.02
C ASP A 296 -16.89 -1.21 -3.96
N ARG A 297 -16.78 -2.50 -4.32
CA ARG A 297 -15.50 -3.23 -4.39
C ARG A 297 -14.55 -2.67 -5.47
N SER A 298 -15.09 -2.35 -6.65
CA SER A 298 -14.33 -1.73 -7.76
C SER A 298 -13.90 -0.31 -7.41
N SER A 299 -14.75 0.46 -6.72
CA SER A 299 -14.44 1.82 -6.27
C SER A 299 -13.26 1.84 -5.30
N VAL A 300 -13.25 0.93 -4.31
CA VAL A 300 -12.11 0.78 -3.38
C VAL A 300 -10.82 0.44 -4.14
N MET A 301 -10.90 -0.46 -5.12
CA MET A 301 -9.75 -0.83 -5.93
C MET A 301 -9.25 0.34 -6.79
N SER A 302 -10.15 1.08 -7.43
CA SER A 302 -9.84 2.24 -8.27
C SER A 302 -9.16 3.34 -7.44
N GLU A 303 -9.68 3.65 -6.26
CA GLU A 303 -9.06 4.63 -5.36
C GLU A 303 -7.66 4.18 -4.92
N SER A 304 -7.45 2.88 -4.70
CA SER A 304 -6.13 2.37 -4.34
C SER A 304 -5.13 2.54 -5.49
N TYR A 305 -5.52 2.23 -6.74
CA TYR A 305 -4.64 2.44 -7.89
C TYR A 305 -4.39 3.93 -8.16
N GLU A 306 -5.42 4.77 -8.13
CA GLU A 306 -5.28 6.22 -8.32
C GLU A 306 -4.27 6.83 -7.34
N ARG A 307 -4.19 6.30 -6.11
CA ARG A 307 -3.16 6.71 -5.14
C ARG A 307 -1.77 6.20 -5.56
N ARG A 308 -1.61 4.94 -5.94
CA ARG A 308 -0.30 4.36 -6.32
C ARG A 308 0.32 5.03 -7.54
N THR A 309 -0.50 5.43 -8.49
CA THR A 309 -0.05 6.00 -9.77
C THR A 309 0.22 7.50 -9.73
N LYS A 310 -0.14 8.18 -8.64
CA LYS A 310 0.08 9.62 -8.43
C LYS A 310 1.18 9.89 -7.39
N PRO A 311 2.47 9.64 -7.73
CA PRO A 311 3.57 9.92 -6.83
C PRO A 311 3.72 11.42 -6.52
N PRO A 312 4.34 11.78 -5.37
CA PRO A 312 4.69 13.16 -5.07
C PRO A 312 5.52 13.76 -6.21
N THR A 313 5.15 14.98 -6.61
CA THR A 313 5.86 15.72 -7.64
C THR A 313 6.98 16.56 -7.02
N SER A 314 7.90 17.08 -7.83
CA SER A 314 8.88 18.08 -7.34
C SER A 314 8.21 19.28 -6.66
N GLN A 315 7.04 19.68 -7.16
CA GLN A 315 6.24 20.76 -6.57
C GLN A 315 5.74 20.40 -5.17
N THR A 316 5.30 19.16 -4.95
CA THR A 316 4.90 18.64 -3.64
C THR A 316 6.02 18.81 -2.61
N TYR A 317 7.26 18.46 -2.96
CA TYR A 317 8.41 18.62 -2.07
C TYR A 317 8.76 20.09 -1.80
N ILE A 318 8.64 20.96 -2.81
CA ILE A 318 8.84 22.41 -2.65
C ILE A 318 7.83 22.99 -1.66
N GLU A 319 6.55 22.64 -1.79
CA GLU A 319 5.47 23.09 -0.89
C GLU A 319 5.70 22.60 0.55
N CYS A 320 6.16 21.35 0.73
CA CYS A 320 6.59 20.84 2.03
C CYS A 320 7.74 21.68 2.62
N GLN A 321 8.77 21.98 1.82
CA GLN A 321 9.91 22.78 2.27
C GLN A 321 9.52 24.22 2.63
N GLN A 322 8.54 24.80 1.94
CA GLN A 322 8.01 26.14 2.25
C GLN A 322 7.36 26.19 3.63
N ILE A 323 6.43 25.27 3.93
CA ILE A 323 5.77 25.24 5.25
C ILE A 323 6.76 24.88 6.36
N LEU A 324 7.67 23.93 6.12
CA LEU A 324 8.75 23.59 7.06
C LEU A 324 9.62 24.79 7.39
N GLY A 325 10.05 25.54 6.37
CA GLY A 325 10.85 26.75 6.53
C GLY A 325 10.11 27.83 7.33
N ALA A 326 8.84 28.09 7.01
CA ALA A 326 8.01 29.04 7.76
C ALA A 326 7.84 28.64 9.23
N MET A 327 7.76 27.34 9.53
CA MET A 327 7.68 26.83 10.90
C MET A 327 9.04 26.79 11.63
N GLY A 328 10.13 27.23 11.00
CA GLY A 328 11.47 27.24 11.61
C GLY A 328 12.19 25.89 11.56
N VAL A 329 11.76 24.96 10.70
CA VAL A 329 12.44 23.67 10.50
C VAL A 329 13.44 23.80 9.35
N ARG A 330 14.72 23.55 9.65
CA ARG A 330 15.77 23.56 8.62
C ARG A 330 15.59 22.38 7.67
N CYS A 331 15.52 22.67 6.37
CA CYS A 331 15.56 21.68 5.30
C CYS A 331 16.97 21.60 4.70
N ILE A 332 17.50 20.39 4.56
CA ILE A 332 18.82 20.09 3.99
C ILE A 332 18.58 19.16 2.79
N ASN A 333 19.03 19.54 1.60
CA ASN A 333 19.03 18.64 0.45
C ASN A 333 20.38 17.90 0.42
N THR A 334 20.40 16.61 0.11
CA THR A 334 21.66 15.86 0.02
C THR A 334 22.50 16.33 -1.17
N GLU A 335 23.82 16.33 -0.98
CA GLU A 335 24.82 16.61 -2.03
C GLU A 335 25.47 15.29 -2.47
N GLY A 336 25.58 15.04 -3.77
CA GLY A 336 26.10 13.77 -4.29
C GLY A 336 25.09 12.61 -4.25
N PRO A 337 25.53 11.38 -4.53
CA PRO A 337 24.67 10.21 -4.71
C PRO A 337 24.23 9.55 -3.38
N TYR A 338 23.79 10.37 -2.42
CA TYR A 338 23.34 9.90 -1.10
C TYR A 338 21.84 10.10 -0.89
N GLU A 339 21.24 9.13 -0.22
CA GLU A 339 19.83 9.15 0.14
C GLU A 339 19.63 9.91 1.47
N ALA A 340 18.42 10.43 1.70
CA ALA A 340 18.12 11.24 2.87
C ALA A 340 18.39 10.50 4.20
N GLU A 341 18.04 9.21 4.29
CA GLU A 341 18.24 8.37 5.47
C GLU A 341 19.72 8.18 5.83
N ALA A 342 20.59 8.09 4.83
CA ALA A 342 22.03 7.95 5.02
C ALA A 342 22.66 9.23 5.56
N VAL A 343 22.26 10.39 5.03
CA VAL A 343 22.71 11.69 5.52
C VAL A 343 22.14 11.97 6.91
N ALA A 344 20.88 11.63 7.17
CA ALA A 344 20.28 11.73 8.49
C ALA A 344 21.03 10.88 9.53
N ALA A 345 21.36 9.63 9.18
CA ALA A 345 22.18 8.76 10.01
C ALA A 345 23.57 9.35 10.28
N SER A 346 24.22 9.92 9.27
CA SER A 346 25.52 10.60 9.43
C SER A 346 25.43 11.78 10.39
N ILE A 347 24.42 12.64 10.28
CA ILE A 347 24.23 13.79 11.17
C ILE A 347 24.09 13.34 12.64
N VAL A 348 23.29 12.31 12.90
CA VAL A 348 23.08 11.77 14.26
C VAL A 348 24.36 11.12 14.80
N LEU A 349 25.05 10.30 14.00
CA LEU A 349 26.27 9.61 14.44
C LEU A 349 27.44 10.55 14.72
N HIS A 350 27.44 11.74 14.14
CA HIS A 350 28.42 12.80 14.44
C HIS A 350 28.00 13.73 15.58
N GLY A 351 26.89 13.43 16.27
CA GLY A 351 26.44 14.16 17.47
C GLY A 351 25.65 15.44 17.18
N PHE A 352 25.24 15.68 15.93
CA PHE A 352 24.43 16.83 15.55
C PHE A 352 22.91 16.58 15.65
N GLY A 353 22.50 15.39 16.10
CA GLY A 353 21.12 14.99 16.42
C GLY A 353 21.10 13.77 17.34
N ASP A 354 19.95 13.47 17.95
CA ASP A 354 19.77 12.33 18.86
C ASP A 354 19.16 11.11 18.17
N TYR A 355 18.20 11.30 17.26
CA TYR A 355 17.45 10.23 16.60
C TYR A 355 17.21 10.54 15.13
N VAL A 356 17.16 9.50 14.29
CA VAL A 356 16.69 9.61 12.91
C VAL A 356 15.20 9.25 12.87
N GLY A 357 14.36 10.18 12.42
CA GLY A 357 12.94 9.94 12.21
C GLY A 357 12.67 9.45 10.79
N SER A 358 12.50 8.15 10.61
CA SER A 358 12.20 7.53 9.32
C SER A 358 11.39 6.25 9.50
N GLU A 359 10.81 5.73 8.41
CA GLU A 359 10.26 4.38 8.34
C GLU A 359 11.20 3.41 7.61
N ASP A 360 12.34 3.91 7.13
CA ASP A 360 13.36 3.10 6.49
C ASP A 360 14.25 2.41 7.53
N MET A 361 14.35 1.09 7.41
CA MET A 361 15.17 0.26 8.29
C MET A 361 16.66 0.37 7.97
N ASP A 362 17.03 0.93 6.81
CA ASP A 362 18.43 1.14 6.41
C ASP A 362 19.18 2.06 7.40
N VAL A 363 18.46 2.93 8.11
CA VAL A 363 18.99 3.73 9.23
C VAL A 363 19.71 2.87 10.28
N LEU A 364 19.13 1.71 10.62
CA LEU A 364 19.74 0.78 11.58
C LEU A 364 20.98 0.09 10.99
N VAL A 365 21.01 -0.14 9.68
CA VAL A 365 22.17 -0.71 8.97
C VAL A 365 23.33 0.29 8.95
N TYR A 366 23.03 1.59 8.83
CA TYR A 366 24.01 2.67 9.07
C TYR A 366 24.45 2.78 10.53
N ASN A 367 23.81 2.05 11.45
CA ASN A 367 24.04 2.02 12.90
C ASN A 367 23.55 3.26 13.66
N ALA A 368 22.62 4.03 13.10
CA ALA A 368 22.00 5.16 13.77
C ALA A 368 20.72 4.72 14.53
N PRO A 369 20.35 5.41 15.63
CA PRO A 369 19.11 5.14 16.33
C PRO A 369 17.89 5.64 15.54
N LEU A 370 16.92 4.77 15.33
CA LEU A 370 15.75 4.97 14.48
C LEU A 370 14.49 5.20 15.31
N LEU A 371 13.79 6.30 15.06
CA LEU A 371 12.48 6.62 15.61
C LEU A 371 11.41 6.46 14.51
N ARG A 372 10.55 5.46 14.66
CA ARG A 372 9.45 5.15 13.74
C ARG A 372 8.12 5.63 14.26
N ASN A 373 7.15 5.68 13.36
CA ASN A 373 5.75 6.02 13.56
C ASN A 373 5.50 7.51 13.86
N ILE A 374 6.41 8.40 13.43
CA ILE A 374 6.30 9.86 13.66
C ILE A 374 5.07 10.46 12.96
N SER A 375 4.74 9.97 11.76
CA SER A 375 3.62 10.49 10.96
C SER A 375 2.24 10.07 11.50
N ASN A 376 2.15 8.92 12.18
CA ASN A 376 0.95 8.46 12.87
C ASN A 376 0.83 9.25 14.17
N ARG A 377 -0.31 9.86 14.45
CA ARG A 377 -0.51 10.72 15.64
C ARG A 377 -1.23 10.02 16.79
N THR A 378 -1.84 8.86 16.53
CA THR A 378 -2.70 8.15 17.49
C THR A 378 -1.97 7.00 18.19
N GLY A 379 -1.01 6.36 17.50
CA GLY A 379 -0.25 5.22 18.02
C GLY A 379 1.02 5.61 18.79
N PRO A 380 1.66 4.67 19.48
CA PRO A 380 2.95 4.92 20.14
C PRO A 380 4.08 5.10 19.12
N LEU A 381 5.13 5.85 19.48
CA LEU A 381 6.37 5.85 18.70
C LEU A 381 7.15 4.55 19.00
N THR A 382 7.94 4.11 18.04
CA THR A 382 8.84 2.96 18.23
C THR A 382 10.28 3.40 18.05
N LEU A 383 11.07 3.30 19.11
CA LEU A 383 12.50 3.56 19.12
C LEU A 383 13.27 2.24 18.99
N MET A 384 14.24 2.21 18.09
CA MET A 384 15.17 1.10 17.91
C MET A 384 16.61 1.61 17.86
N SER A 385 17.51 0.86 18.48
CA SER A 385 18.94 1.14 18.51
C SER A 385 19.69 -0.04 17.88
N ALA A 386 20.57 0.24 16.92
CA ALA A 386 21.37 -0.80 16.28
C ALA A 386 22.26 -1.57 17.28
N PRO A 387 22.94 -0.94 18.25
CA PRO A 387 23.62 -1.65 19.34
C PRO A 387 22.75 -2.66 20.12
N ASP A 388 21.50 -2.31 20.44
CA ASP A 388 20.60 -3.19 21.19
C ASP A 388 20.21 -4.40 20.34
N ILE A 389 20.00 -4.18 19.04
CA ILE A 389 19.71 -5.24 18.06
C ILE A 389 20.93 -6.16 17.88
N HIS A 390 22.13 -5.61 17.73
CA HIS A 390 23.38 -6.36 17.64
C HIS A 390 23.55 -7.29 18.85
N ASN A 391 23.34 -6.76 20.06
CA ASN A 391 23.43 -7.52 21.30
C ASN A 391 22.37 -8.62 21.38
N ALA A 392 21.10 -8.28 21.10
CA ALA A 392 19.99 -9.24 21.15
C ALA A 392 20.13 -10.36 20.11
N LEU A 393 20.69 -10.06 18.93
CA LEU A 393 20.95 -11.04 17.88
C LEU A 393 22.33 -11.70 18.01
N SER A 394 23.17 -11.26 18.95
CA SER A 394 24.56 -11.71 19.09
C SER A 394 25.34 -11.63 17.77
N LEU A 395 25.19 -10.51 17.07
CA LEU A 395 25.88 -10.20 15.82
C LEU A 395 26.75 -8.96 16.03
N ASP A 396 27.96 -8.95 15.49
CA ASP A 396 28.71 -7.72 15.33
C ASP A 396 28.16 -6.90 14.15
N ARG A 397 28.66 -5.66 13.98
CA ARG A 397 28.17 -4.76 12.91
C ARG A 397 28.33 -5.39 11.53
N ALA A 398 29.46 -6.03 11.24
CA ALA A 398 29.72 -6.65 9.94
C ALA A 398 28.73 -7.79 9.66
N SER A 399 28.52 -8.69 10.62
CA SER A 399 27.56 -9.78 10.50
C SER A 399 26.12 -9.28 10.41
N PHE A 400 25.78 -8.17 11.08
CA PHE A 400 24.46 -7.56 10.98
C PHE A 400 24.19 -6.97 9.59
N VAL A 401 25.19 -6.31 8.97
CA VAL A 401 25.07 -5.83 7.59
C VAL A 401 24.85 -7.01 6.63
N ASP A 402 25.64 -8.08 6.75
CA ASP A 402 25.47 -9.29 5.94
C ASP A 402 24.10 -9.96 6.18
N PHE A 403 23.64 -9.99 7.43
CA PHE A 403 22.31 -10.46 7.77
C PHE A 403 21.24 -9.66 7.03
N CYS A 404 21.30 -8.32 7.05
CA CYS A 404 20.36 -7.45 6.33
C CYS A 404 20.43 -7.65 4.80
N ILE A 405 21.63 -7.80 4.22
CA ILE A 405 21.82 -8.12 2.80
C ILE A 405 21.13 -9.45 2.43
N LEU A 406 21.23 -10.47 3.27
CA LEU A 406 20.53 -11.75 3.04
C LEU A 406 19.01 -11.65 3.13
N LEU A 407 18.48 -10.70 3.91
CA LEU A 407 17.03 -10.42 3.94
C LEU A 407 16.57 -9.73 2.64
N GLY A 408 17.48 -9.04 1.97
CA GLY A 408 17.25 -8.22 0.79
C GLY A 408 17.21 -6.74 1.15
N THR A 409 18.01 -5.97 0.43
CA THR A 409 18.13 -4.50 0.53
C THR A 409 17.88 -3.87 -0.83
N ASP A 410 17.80 -2.54 -0.89
CA ASP A 410 17.73 -1.81 -2.17
C ASP A 410 18.97 -2.05 -3.08
N PHE A 411 20.05 -2.62 -2.54
CA PHE A 411 21.33 -2.83 -3.24
C PHE A 411 21.62 -4.29 -3.60
N SER A 412 20.84 -5.25 -3.09
CA SER A 412 21.12 -6.68 -3.26
C SER A 412 19.84 -7.51 -3.27
N GLN A 413 19.80 -8.51 -4.16
CA GLN A 413 18.64 -9.41 -4.22
C GLN A 413 18.62 -10.45 -3.10
N ARG A 414 17.43 -10.87 -2.69
CA ARG A 414 17.25 -11.93 -1.69
C ARG A 414 17.46 -13.33 -2.30
N ILE A 415 18.17 -14.19 -1.57
CA ILE A 415 18.29 -15.62 -1.89
C ILE A 415 16.94 -16.33 -1.67
N LYS A 416 16.45 -17.07 -2.68
CA LYS A 416 15.16 -17.75 -2.62
C LYS A 416 15.14 -18.76 -1.46
N HIS A 417 14.02 -18.83 -0.74
CA HIS A 417 13.82 -19.71 0.42
C HIS A 417 14.75 -19.46 1.63
N VAL A 418 15.53 -18.38 1.65
CA VAL A 418 16.30 -17.94 2.82
C VAL A 418 15.53 -16.82 3.51
N GLY A 419 14.76 -17.15 4.55
CA GLY A 419 14.04 -16.18 5.38
C GLY A 419 14.81 -15.73 6.62
N PRO A 420 14.31 -14.73 7.37
CA PRO A 420 15.06 -14.11 8.48
C PRO A 420 15.63 -15.10 9.50
N MET A 421 14.85 -16.07 9.96
CA MET A 421 15.32 -17.10 10.89
C MET A 421 16.48 -17.93 10.32
N ARG A 422 16.41 -18.27 9.02
CA ARG A 422 17.43 -19.09 8.35
C ARG A 422 18.68 -18.26 8.04
N ALA A 423 18.51 -17.00 7.63
CA ALA A 423 19.61 -16.05 7.43
C ALA A 423 20.40 -15.85 8.73
N LEU A 424 19.73 -15.64 9.86
CA LEU A 424 20.40 -15.50 11.16
C LEU A 424 21.18 -16.76 11.52
N LYS A 425 20.59 -17.95 11.31
CA LYS A 425 21.29 -19.23 11.54
C LYS A 425 22.55 -19.33 10.67
N PHE A 426 22.42 -19.03 9.38
CA PHE A 426 23.53 -19.12 8.44
C PHE A 426 24.66 -18.14 8.76
N ILE A 427 24.35 -16.91 9.14
CA ILE A 427 25.37 -15.93 9.55
C ILE A 427 26.10 -16.41 10.80
N ARG A 428 25.39 -16.95 11.79
CA ARG A 428 26.02 -17.48 13.02
C ARG A 428 26.89 -18.72 12.76
N GLU A 429 26.51 -19.55 11.79
CA GLU A 429 27.20 -20.82 11.50
C GLU A 429 28.40 -20.63 10.55
N TYR A 430 28.27 -19.75 9.55
CA TYR A 430 29.23 -19.61 8.45
C TYR A 430 29.95 -18.26 8.42
N GLY A 431 29.49 -17.28 9.21
CA GLY A 431 30.09 -15.95 9.33
C GLY A 431 29.72 -15.01 8.19
N THR A 432 30.17 -15.31 6.97
CA THR A 432 30.03 -14.41 5.80
C THR A 432 29.14 -15.00 4.71
N ILE A 433 28.58 -14.14 3.86
CA ILE A 433 27.75 -14.56 2.72
C ILE A 433 28.50 -15.50 1.76
N GLU A 434 29.78 -15.26 1.53
CA GLU A 434 30.66 -16.10 0.70
C GLU A 434 30.70 -17.55 1.22
N ASN A 435 30.91 -17.72 2.53
CA ASN A 435 30.95 -19.04 3.16
C ASN A 435 29.57 -19.71 3.13
N ILE A 436 28.49 -18.94 3.26
CA ILE A 436 27.12 -19.47 3.17
C ILE A 436 26.87 -20.06 1.78
N ILE A 437 27.24 -19.34 0.72
CA ILE A 437 27.04 -19.81 -0.66
C ILE A 437 27.85 -21.09 -0.93
N ALA A 438 29.10 -21.14 -0.45
CA ALA A 438 29.96 -22.31 -0.60
C ALA A 438 29.44 -23.53 0.18
N ALA A 439 28.96 -23.33 1.42
CA ALA A 439 28.51 -24.41 2.29
C ALA A 439 27.08 -24.89 2.01
N GLN A 440 26.23 -24.05 1.42
CA GLN A 440 24.79 -24.32 1.20
C GLN A 440 24.40 -24.23 -0.28
N PRO A 441 24.87 -25.14 -1.15
CA PRO A 441 24.57 -25.12 -2.58
C PRO A 441 23.07 -25.32 -2.90
N LYS A 442 22.28 -25.78 -1.92
CA LYS A 442 20.82 -25.90 -2.00
C LYS A 442 20.11 -24.55 -2.18
N TYR A 443 20.74 -23.45 -1.77
CA TYR A 443 20.16 -22.11 -1.82
C TYR A 443 20.99 -21.18 -2.72
N PRO A 444 21.00 -21.41 -4.06
CA PRO A 444 21.77 -20.57 -4.95
C PRO A 444 21.14 -19.17 -5.09
N PRO A 445 21.96 -18.12 -5.34
CA PRO A 445 21.47 -16.83 -5.81
C PRO A 445 20.69 -16.96 -7.12
N ARG A 446 19.87 -15.96 -7.45
CA ARG A 446 19.08 -15.96 -8.71
C ARG A 446 19.91 -15.60 -9.94
N ILE A 447 21.05 -14.97 -9.74
CA ILE A 447 22.01 -14.60 -10.78
C ILE A 447 23.30 -15.41 -10.57
N ALA A 448 24.27 -15.26 -11.47
CA ALA A 448 25.57 -15.88 -11.30
C ALA A 448 26.19 -15.50 -9.94
N VAL A 449 26.90 -16.44 -9.31
CA VAL A 449 27.47 -16.24 -7.97
C VAL A 449 28.37 -15.00 -7.94
N ASP A 450 29.21 -14.82 -8.96
CA ASP A 450 30.12 -13.67 -9.05
C ASP A 450 29.36 -12.33 -9.11
N ASP A 451 28.31 -12.24 -9.93
CA ASP A 451 27.48 -11.04 -10.01
C ASP A 451 26.78 -10.74 -8.68
N TYR A 452 26.32 -11.78 -7.97
CA TYR A 452 25.70 -11.62 -6.66
C TYR A 452 26.70 -11.14 -5.61
N LEU A 453 27.92 -11.69 -5.61
CA LEU A 453 28.97 -11.25 -4.69
C LEU A 453 29.42 -9.80 -4.96
N GLU A 454 29.39 -9.35 -6.21
CA GLU A 454 29.58 -7.93 -6.52
C GLU A 454 28.43 -7.06 -5.98
N GLU A 455 27.17 -7.49 -6.05
CA GLU A 455 26.05 -6.78 -5.38
C GLU A 455 26.27 -6.70 -3.86
N VAL A 456 26.68 -7.81 -3.22
CA VAL A 456 27.00 -7.87 -1.78
C VAL A 456 28.11 -6.89 -1.44
N LYS A 457 29.18 -6.84 -2.23
CA LYS A 457 30.31 -5.93 -2.03
C LYS A 457 29.90 -4.47 -2.17
N VAL A 458 29.09 -4.14 -3.18
CA VAL A 458 28.53 -2.79 -3.36
C VAL A 458 27.68 -2.42 -2.14
N ALA A 459 26.75 -3.28 -1.72
CA ALA A 459 25.91 -3.05 -0.55
C ALA A 459 26.73 -2.81 0.73
N ARG A 460 27.74 -3.65 1.01
CA ARG A 460 28.66 -3.46 2.14
C ARG A 460 29.38 -2.11 2.07
N SER A 461 29.86 -1.71 0.88
CA SER A 461 30.56 -0.43 0.69
C SER A 461 29.65 0.77 0.98
N VAL A 462 28.37 0.70 0.61
CA VAL A 462 27.39 1.75 0.85
C VAL A 462 27.09 1.88 2.35
N PHE A 463 26.88 0.78 3.07
CA PHE A 463 26.57 0.82 4.50
C PHE A 463 27.81 1.04 5.41
N ALA A 464 29.01 0.82 4.88
CA ALA A 464 30.26 1.13 5.56
C ALA A 464 30.65 2.61 5.44
N THR A 465 30.28 3.27 4.35
CA THR A 465 30.71 4.64 4.04
C THR A 465 29.59 5.62 4.36
N LEU A 466 29.69 6.34 5.49
CA LEU A 466 28.77 7.41 5.81
C LEU A 466 29.03 8.64 4.93
N PRO A 467 27.98 9.33 4.46
CA PRO A 467 28.15 10.60 3.75
C PRO A 467 28.74 11.67 4.66
N PRO A 468 29.42 12.68 4.10
CA PRO A 468 29.92 13.81 4.88
C PRO A 468 28.75 14.58 5.51
N VAL A 469 28.94 15.07 6.74
CA VAL A 469 27.92 15.87 7.44
C VAL A 469 27.79 17.23 6.74
N PRO A 470 26.60 17.60 6.25
CA PRO A 470 26.38 18.91 5.64
C PRO A 470 26.66 20.04 6.64
N ASP A 471 27.31 21.12 6.22
CA ASP A 471 27.59 22.27 7.09
C ASP A 471 26.29 22.89 7.65
N ALA A 472 25.22 22.84 6.85
CA ALA A 472 23.89 23.25 7.27
C ALA A 472 23.38 22.51 8.52
N ALA A 473 23.83 21.28 8.79
CA ALA A 473 23.42 20.51 9.96
C ALA A 473 24.09 21.00 11.27
N LYS A 474 25.20 21.74 11.18
CA LYS A 474 26.00 22.14 12.35
C LYS A 474 25.38 23.30 13.14
N ASN A 475 24.65 24.19 12.46
CA ASN A 475 23.99 25.36 13.07
C ASN A 475 22.48 25.30 12.77
N VAL A 476 21.65 25.09 13.79
CA VAL A 476 20.21 24.75 13.63
C VAL A 476 19.26 25.88 14.04
N GLN A 477 19.74 27.00 14.60
CA GLN A 477 18.83 28.08 15.02
C GLN A 477 18.14 28.72 13.80
N VAL A 478 16.88 28.37 13.62
CA VAL A 478 15.93 29.01 12.72
C VAL A 478 14.67 29.24 13.56
N HIS A 479 14.18 30.48 13.59
CA HIS A 479 12.94 30.81 14.26
C HIS A 479 11.79 30.71 13.27
N GLY A 480 10.68 30.11 13.69
CA GLY A 480 9.46 30.10 12.90
C GLY A 480 8.80 31.47 12.85
N ASP A 481 8.08 31.73 11.77
CA ASP A 481 7.26 32.91 11.54
C ASP A 481 5.78 32.48 11.48
N GLU A 482 5.07 32.65 12.59
CA GLU A 482 3.65 32.30 12.72
C GLU A 482 2.76 33.02 11.69
N GLU A 483 3.09 34.27 11.34
CA GLU A 483 2.32 35.03 10.34
C GLU A 483 2.52 34.42 8.95
N GLN A 484 3.76 34.07 8.61
CA GLN A 484 4.07 33.36 7.36
C GLN A 484 3.42 31.98 7.30
N VAL A 485 3.40 31.23 8.40
CA VAL A 485 2.74 29.92 8.49
C VAL A 485 1.24 30.05 8.20
N MET A 486 0.56 30.99 8.88
CA MET A 486 -0.87 31.20 8.68
C MET A 486 -1.17 31.68 7.26
N LYS A 487 -0.33 32.55 6.70
CA LYS A 487 -0.45 33.00 5.30
C LYS A 487 -0.33 31.82 4.32
N LEU A 488 0.67 30.95 4.47
CA LEU A 488 0.82 29.78 3.60
C LEU A 488 -0.39 28.84 3.71
N LEU A 489 -0.90 28.59 4.93
CA LEU A 489 -2.09 27.77 5.11
C LEU A 489 -3.33 28.41 4.45
N ALA A 490 -3.46 29.74 4.47
CA ALA A 490 -4.51 30.46 3.75
C ALA A 490 -4.34 30.36 2.23
N ASP A 491 -3.12 30.56 1.72
CA ASP A 491 -2.80 30.45 0.28
C ASP A 491 -3.11 29.06 -0.29
N PHE A 492 -3.08 28.01 0.55
CA PHE A 492 -3.45 26.64 0.20
C PHE A 492 -4.90 26.25 0.58
N ASP A 493 -5.75 27.18 1.02
CA ASP A 493 -7.13 26.92 1.47
C ASP A 493 -7.27 25.93 2.66
N LEU A 494 -6.23 25.83 3.51
CA LEU A 494 -6.14 24.84 4.60
C LEU A 494 -6.67 25.33 5.96
N GLU A 495 -7.00 26.60 6.13
CA GLU A 495 -7.36 27.21 7.42
C GLU A 495 -8.49 26.47 8.15
N ARG A 496 -9.51 26.05 7.40
CA ARG A 496 -10.69 25.34 7.94
C ARG A 496 -10.37 23.90 8.35
N MET A 497 -9.22 23.38 7.92
CA MET A 497 -8.81 21.99 8.16
C MET A 497 -7.93 21.83 9.40
N ILE A 498 -7.42 22.90 9.99
CA ILE A 498 -6.49 22.85 11.12
C ILE A 498 -7.10 22.11 12.34
N GLY A 499 -8.40 22.29 12.59
CA GLY A 499 -9.11 21.71 13.73
C GLY A 499 -9.58 20.25 13.57
N PHE A 500 -9.42 19.62 12.41
CA PHE A 500 -9.89 18.24 12.17
C PHE A 500 -8.79 17.21 12.40
N ASP A 501 -8.81 16.43 13.48
CA ASP A 501 -7.80 15.37 13.67
C ASP A 501 -7.95 14.20 12.68
N TRP A 502 -6.82 13.66 12.21
CA TRP A 502 -6.71 12.48 11.33
C TRP A 502 -5.40 11.72 11.62
N ASP A 503 -5.30 10.46 11.18
CA ASP A 503 -4.17 9.56 11.44
C ASP A 503 -3.48 9.02 10.16
N ALA A 504 -2.14 9.02 10.12
CA ALA A 504 -1.29 8.54 9.01
C ALA A 504 -0.83 7.09 9.14
N SER A 505 -1.25 6.40 10.20
CA SER A 505 -0.96 4.98 10.43
C SER A 505 -1.19 4.15 9.17
N GLY A 506 -2.36 4.31 8.54
CA GLY A 506 -2.75 3.58 7.33
C GLY A 506 -2.19 4.10 6.01
N ALA A 507 -1.53 5.27 5.97
CA ALA A 507 -1.21 5.95 4.70
C ALA A 507 -0.25 5.19 3.79
N LEU A 508 0.50 4.20 4.31
CA LEU A 508 1.31 3.24 3.52
C LEU A 508 1.07 1.76 3.88
N ASP A 509 0.07 1.42 4.71
CA ASP A 509 -0.11 0.07 5.26
C ASP A 509 -1.20 -0.78 4.56
N GLY A 510 -1.26 -2.07 4.91
CA GLY A 510 -2.05 -3.11 4.25
C GLY A 510 -3.55 -2.79 4.12
N ASN A 511 -4.07 -2.92 2.90
CA ASN A 511 -5.34 -2.43 2.32
C ASN A 511 -5.33 -0.99 1.77
N PHE A 512 -4.39 -0.13 2.14
CA PHE A 512 -4.31 1.22 1.57
C PHE A 512 -3.66 1.22 0.17
N PHE A 513 -2.62 0.40 0.01
CA PHE A 513 -1.94 0.10 -1.27
C PHE A 513 -2.00 -1.37 -1.68
N GLY A 514 -2.88 -2.14 -1.04
CA GLY A 514 -3.10 -3.54 -1.40
C GLY A 514 -4.20 -3.67 -2.44
N ASP A 515 -4.13 -4.68 -3.29
CA ASP A 515 -5.21 -5.02 -4.22
C ASP A 515 -6.40 -5.65 -3.47
N ASN A 516 -6.79 -5.19 -2.28
CA ASN A 516 -7.86 -5.80 -1.52
C ASN A 516 -9.19 -5.04 -1.72
N PRO A 517 -10.19 -5.63 -2.42
CA PRO A 517 -11.45 -4.96 -2.73
C PRO A 517 -12.40 -4.78 -1.54
N THR A 518 -12.09 -5.31 -0.35
CA THR A 518 -13.01 -5.29 0.81
C THR A 518 -12.98 -4.02 1.65
N GLY A 519 -12.20 -3.00 1.29
CA GLY A 519 -12.11 -1.74 2.04
C GLY A 519 -11.47 -1.88 3.44
N HIS A 520 -11.45 -0.80 4.22
CA HIS A 520 -10.99 -0.83 5.61
C HIS A 520 -11.99 -1.60 6.48
N GLY A 521 -11.75 -2.89 6.69
CA GLY A 521 -12.53 -3.70 7.64
C GLY A 521 -12.36 -5.19 7.42
N ASP A 522 -11.36 -5.78 8.09
CA ASP A 522 -11.39 -7.13 8.68
C ASP A 522 -10.02 -7.64 9.17
N ALA A 523 -8.99 -6.77 9.18
CA ALA A 523 -7.69 -7.16 9.72
C ALA A 523 -7.54 -7.03 11.26
N ASP A 524 -8.57 -6.64 12.02
CA ASP A 524 -8.37 -6.31 13.45
C ASP A 524 -9.50 -6.71 14.43
N ARG A 525 -10.26 -7.78 14.13
CA ARG A 525 -11.26 -8.31 15.08
C ARG A 525 -11.03 -9.72 15.61
N THR A 526 -9.90 -10.35 15.30
CA THR A 526 -9.63 -11.74 15.72
C THR A 526 -8.47 -11.94 16.70
N THR A 527 -7.87 -10.89 17.27
CA THR A 527 -6.75 -11.11 18.24
C THR A 527 -6.79 -10.31 19.55
N TYR A 528 -7.91 -9.69 19.91
CA TYR A 528 -8.12 -9.17 21.27
C TYR A 528 -9.37 -9.78 21.90
N GLY A 529 -9.18 -10.92 22.54
CA GLY A 529 -10.23 -11.62 23.27
C GLY A 529 -9.69 -12.80 24.04
N LEU A 530 -9.14 -12.52 25.23
CA LEU A 530 -9.17 -13.32 26.47
C LEU A 530 -7.91 -13.06 27.32
N TYR A 531 -7.95 -11.99 28.11
CA TYR A 531 -7.32 -11.98 29.43
C TYR A 531 -8.37 -11.44 30.40
N VAL A 532 -9.01 -12.39 31.11
CA VAL A 532 -9.46 -12.20 32.50
C VAL A 532 -8.47 -12.99 33.34
#